data_AF-A0A662E3W9-F1
#
_entry.id   AF-A0A662E3W9-F1
#
_cell.length_a   1.000
_cell.length_b   1.000
_cell.length_c   1.000
_cell.angle_alpha   90.00
_cell.angle_beta   90.00
_cell.angle_gamma   90.00
#
_symmetry.space_group_name_H-M   'P 1'
#
loop_
_entity.id
_entity.type
_entity.pdbx_description
1 polymer ?
#
loop_
_entity_poly.entity_id
_entity_poly.type
_entity_poly.pdbx_seq_one_letter_code
_entity_poly.pdbx_strand_id
1 'polypeptide(L)'
;MDLILGVLLAVISARRPGSWVDRILTILSLGVYGLPSFWLAGLAILFFSLTLGWLPASHMASVGAERWALGARWMDLIRHLILPASILGIVGAASTARYLRASLLD
;
A
#
# COMPACT_ATOMS: atom_id res chain seq x y z
N MET A 1 -4.45 5.74 -6.65
CA MET A 1 -4.11 6.21 -5.27
C MET A 1 -2.62 6.43 -5.11
N ASP A 2 -1.82 5.54 -5.69
CA ASP A 2 -0.41 5.68 -6.06
C ASP A 2 0.00 7.10 -6.46
N LEU A 3 -0.63 7.72 -7.47
CA LEU A 3 -0.29 9.09 -7.90
C LEU A 3 -0.44 10.12 -6.77
N ILE A 4 -1.59 10.12 -6.09
CA ILE A 4 -1.91 11.09 -5.03
C ILE A 4 -0.94 10.93 -3.86
N LEU A 5 -0.76 9.69 -3.38
CA LEU A 5 0.15 9.38 -2.28
C LEU A 5 1.61 9.66 -2.68
N GLY A 6 2.01 9.28 -3.89
CA GLY A 6 3.36 9.49 -4.41
C GLY A 6 3.73 10.97 -4.51
N VAL A 7 2.82 11.79 -5.04
CA VAL A 7 3.00 13.26 -5.11
C VAL A 7 3.09 13.87 -3.72
N LEU A 8 2.19 13.50 -2.80
CA LEU A 8 2.22 14.03 -1.42
C LEU A 8 3.54 13.69 -0.71
N LEU A 9 3.98 12.42 -0.80
CA LEU A 9 5.24 11.97 -0.22
C LEU A 9 6.45 12.70 -0.83
N ALA A 10 6.47 12.88 -2.16
CA ALA A 10 7.51 13.63 -2.85
C ALA A 10 7.59 15.08 -2.36
N VAL A 11 6.46 15.79 -2.37
CA VAL A 11 6.39 17.20 -1.95
C VAL A 11 6.79 17.37 -0.48
N ILE A 12 6.31 16.51 0.41
CA ILE A 12 6.68 16.58 1.84
C ILE A 12 8.18 16.37 2.02
N SER A 13 8.75 15.38 1.34
CA SER A 13 10.18 15.07 1.43
C SER A 13 11.07 16.17 0.84
N ALA A 14 10.63 16.81 -0.26
CA ALA A 14 11.36 17.87 -0.96
C ALA A 14 11.29 19.23 -0.24
N ARG A 15 10.28 19.47 0.61
CA ARG A 15 10.13 20.75 1.34
C ARG A 15 11.25 21.02 2.35
N ARG A 16 11.82 19.98 2.97
CA ARG A 16 12.95 20.10 3.92
C ARG A 16 13.95 18.96 3.69
N PRO A 17 14.78 19.05 2.64
CA PRO A 17 15.76 18.04 2.32
C PRO A 17 16.71 17.79 3.50
N GLY A 18 16.97 16.53 3.83
CA GLY A 18 17.85 16.12 4.92
C GLY A 18 17.22 16.11 6.32
N SER A 19 15.95 16.52 6.46
CA SER A 19 15.21 16.41 7.73
C SER A 19 14.99 14.96 8.16
N TRP A 20 14.64 14.74 9.43
CA TRP A 20 14.33 13.38 9.94
C TRP A 20 13.16 12.73 9.18
N VAL A 21 12.13 13.52 8.85
CA VAL A 21 10.99 13.05 8.04
C VAL A 21 11.46 12.62 6.65
N ASP A 22 12.31 13.43 6.02
CA ASP A 22 12.88 13.12 4.72
C ASP A 22 13.68 11.80 4.71
N ARG A 23 14.55 11.61 5.73
CA ARG A 23 15.34 10.39 5.89
C ARG A 23 14.45 9.16 6.08
N ILE A 24 13.43 9.24 6.94
CA ILE A 24 12.49 8.14 7.16
C ILE A 24 11.74 7.80 5.86
N LEU A 25 11.18 8.80 5.18
CA LEU A 25 10.45 8.59 3.92
C LEU A 25 11.34 7.99 2.83
N THR A 26 12.60 8.44 2.76
CA THR A 26 13.58 7.91 1.82
C THR A 26 13.91 6.46 2.13
N ILE A 27 14.23 6.13 3.38
CA ILE A 27 14.53 4.74 3.81
C ILE A 27 13.33 3.82 3.54
N LEU A 28 12.12 4.24 3.90
CA LEU A 28 10.90 3.46 3.65
C LEU A 28 10.65 3.27 2.15
N SER A 29 10.79 4.32 1.35
CA SER A 29 10.60 4.23 -0.11
C SER A 29 11.66 3.33 -0.75
N LEU A 30 12.91 3.38 -0.29
CA LEU A 30 13.98 2.49 -0.74
C LEU A 30 13.71 1.04 -0.32
N GLY A 31 13.26 0.80 0.91
CA GLY A 31 12.91 -0.53 1.40
C GLY A 31 11.76 -1.15 0.63
N VAL A 32 10.68 -0.39 0.41
CA VAL A 32 9.52 -0.85 -0.39
C VAL A 32 9.91 -1.07 -1.85
N TYR A 33 10.72 -0.20 -2.44
CA TYR A 33 11.13 -0.35 -3.84
C TYR A 33 12.16 -1.49 -4.05
N GLY A 34 13.02 -1.73 -3.08
CA GLY A 34 14.06 -2.77 -3.17
C GLY A 34 13.52 -4.20 -3.01
N LEU A 35 12.31 -4.35 -2.46
CA LEU A 35 11.66 -5.65 -2.29
C LEU A 35 10.75 -5.95 -3.50
N PRO A 36 10.74 -7.20 -4.00
CA PRO A 36 9.77 -7.60 -5.00
C PRO A 36 8.33 -7.42 -4.49
N SER A 37 7.43 -6.96 -5.36
CA SER A 37 6.03 -6.70 -5.00
C SER A 37 5.30 -7.94 -4.44
N PHE A 38 5.61 -9.13 -4.95
CA PHE A 38 5.05 -10.39 -4.45
C PHE A 38 5.50 -10.71 -3.02
N TRP A 39 6.73 -10.36 -2.65
CA TRP A 39 7.26 -10.53 -1.28
C TRP A 39 6.55 -9.59 -0.32
N LEU A 40 6.40 -8.31 -0.70
CA LEU A 40 5.64 -7.34 0.10
C LEU A 40 4.18 -7.77 0.28
N ALA A 41 3.56 -8.32 -0.77
CA ALA A 41 2.23 -8.88 -0.68
C ALA A 41 2.15 -10.04 0.32
N GLY A 42 3.11 -10.98 0.25
CA GLY A 42 3.19 -12.09 1.20
C GLY A 42 3.37 -11.64 2.65
N LEU A 43 4.26 -10.66 2.90
CA LEU A 43 4.48 -10.11 4.24
C LEU A 43 3.25 -9.37 4.76
N ALA A 44 2.55 -8.62 3.91
CA ALA A 44 1.33 -7.93 4.28
C ALA A 44 0.20 -8.92 4.62
N ILE A 45 0.07 -10.00 3.85
CA ILE A 45 -0.89 -11.08 4.16
C ILE A 45 -0.53 -11.73 5.50
N LEU A 46 0.73 -12.09 5.70
CA LEU A 46 1.19 -12.73 6.95
C LEU A 46 0.88 -11.82 8.16
N PHE A 47 1.19 -10.54 8.06
CA PHE A 47 0.98 -9.61 9.15
C PHE A 47 -0.51 -9.29 9.39
N PHE A 48 -1.19 -8.72 8.40
CA PHE A 48 -2.55 -8.21 8.58
C PHE A 48 -3.63 -9.29 8.62
N SER A 49 -3.38 -10.42 7.95
CA SER A 49 -4.32 -11.52 7.94
C SER A 49 -3.97 -12.60 8.96
N LEU A 50 -2.77 -13.16 8.91
CA LEU A 50 -2.45 -14.33 9.76
C LEU A 50 -2.11 -13.93 11.20
N THR A 51 -1.35 -12.86 11.43
CA THR A 51 -0.99 -12.47 12.80
C THR A 51 -2.06 -11.63 13.48
N LEU A 52 -2.68 -10.67 12.77
CA LEU A 52 -3.66 -9.76 13.33
C LEU A 52 -5.12 -10.23 13.16
N GLY A 53 -5.41 -11.06 12.15
CA GLY A 53 -6.78 -11.48 11.85
C GLY A 53 -7.72 -10.36 11.38
N TRP A 54 -7.18 -9.21 10.96
CA TRP A 54 -8.00 -8.03 10.62
C TRP A 54 -8.59 -8.10 9.22
N LEU A 55 -7.84 -8.67 8.29
CA LEU A 55 -8.17 -8.71 6.87
C LEU A 55 -8.14 -10.14 6.35
N PRO A 56 -8.97 -10.47 5.35
CA PRO A 56 -8.97 -11.81 4.76
C PRO A 56 -7.67 -12.07 3.99
N ALA A 57 -7.14 -13.30 4.12
CA ALA A 57 -5.86 -13.67 3.52
C ALA A 57 -5.96 -13.90 2.01
N SER A 58 -7.11 -14.40 1.55
CA SER A 58 -7.31 -14.90 0.19
C SER A 58 -8.80 -15.00 -0.14
N HIS A 59 -9.09 -15.24 -1.42
CA HIS A 59 -10.42 -15.32 -2.04
C HIS A 59 -11.08 -13.96 -2.34
N MET A 60 -12.00 -13.93 -3.33
CA MET A 60 -12.74 -12.72 -3.72
C MET A 60 -13.92 -12.41 -2.79
N ALA A 61 -14.38 -13.40 -2.04
CA ALA A 61 -15.44 -13.29 -1.06
C ALA A 61 -15.32 -14.44 -0.04
N SER A 62 -15.92 -14.26 1.13
CA SER A 62 -16.02 -15.29 2.15
C SER A 62 -16.91 -16.45 1.71
N VAL A 63 -16.64 -17.66 2.23
CA VAL A 63 -17.37 -18.88 1.85
C VAL A 63 -18.85 -18.73 2.24
N GLY A 64 -19.75 -18.83 1.26
CA GLY A 64 -21.19 -18.67 1.45
C GLY A 64 -21.72 -17.23 1.33
N ALA A 65 -20.85 -16.25 1.02
CA ALA A 65 -21.26 -14.86 0.78
C ALA A 65 -22.25 -14.69 -0.37
N GLU A 66 -22.35 -15.66 -1.29
CA GLU A 66 -23.36 -15.70 -2.35
C GLU A 66 -24.81 -15.76 -1.83
N ARG A 67 -25.01 -16.24 -0.59
CA ARG A 67 -26.34 -16.37 0.05
C ARG A 67 -26.70 -15.17 0.92
N TRP A 68 -25.78 -14.21 1.09
CA TRP A 68 -25.99 -13.06 1.94
C TRP A 68 -26.78 -11.96 1.23
N ALA A 69 -27.39 -11.07 2.03
CA ALA A 69 -28.01 -9.86 1.51
C ALA A 69 -26.98 -9.03 0.72
N LEU A 70 -27.43 -8.37 -0.36
CA LEU A 70 -26.57 -7.58 -1.26
C LEU A 70 -25.62 -6.64 -0.51
N GLY A 71 -26.08 -5.95 0.53
CA GLY A 71 -25.25 -5.04 1.33
C GLY A 71 -24.11 -5.72 2.08
N ALA A 72 -24.36 -6.90 2.67
CA ALA A 72 -23.33 -7.68 3.37
C ALA A 72 -22.28 -8.22 2.39
N ARG A 73 -22.72 -8.62 1.19
CA ARG A 73 -21.83 -9.07 0.10
C ARG A 73 -20.93 -7.95 -0.43
N TRP A 74 -21.45 -6.73 -0.57
CA TRP A 74 -20.64 -5.56 -0.96
C TRP A 74 -19.57 -5.22 0.08
N MET A 75 -19.93 -5.27 1.38
CA MET A 75 -18.99 -5.04 2.47
C MET A 75 -17.88 -6.10 2.49
N ASP A 76 -18.24 -7.36 2.28
CA ASP A 76 -17.30 -8.47 2.18
C ASP A 76 -16.32 -8.24 1.02
N LEU A 77 -16.82 -7.86 -0.16
CA LEU A 77 -15.99 -7.57 -1.33
C LEU A 77 -14.96 -6.47 -1.05
N ILE A 78 -15.38 -5.38 -0.42
CA ILE A 78 -14.49 -4.26 -0.07
C ILE A 78 -13.38 -4.74 0.87
N ARG A 79 -13.71 -5.54 1.90
CA ARG A 79 -12.71 -6.09 2.83
C ARG A 79 -11.67 -6.97 2.14
N HIS A 80 -12.08 -7.77 1.15
CA HIS A 80 -11.17 -8.59 0.36
C HIS A 80 -10.29 -7.77 -0.61
N LEU A 81 -10.73 -6.56 -0.98
CA LEU A 81 -9.98 -5.67 -1.86
C LEU A 81 -9.00 -4.74 -1.13
N ILE A 82 -9.22 -4.44 0.15
CA ILE A 82 -8.38 -3.50 0.90
C ILE A 82 -6.90 -3.94 0.86
N LEU A 83 -6.61 -5.19 1.19
CA LEU A 83 -5.23 -5.66 1.33
C LEU A 83 -4.50 -5.67 -0.04
N PRO A 84 -5.04 -6.30 -1.10
CA PRO A 84 -4.42 -6.29 -2.44
C PRO A 84 -4.29 -4.88 -3.04
N ALA A 85 -5.34 -4.06 -2.94
CA ALA A 85 -5.31 -2.70 -3.47
C ALA A 85 -4.22 -1.88 -2.76
N SER A 86 -4.18 -1.92 -1.42
CA SER A 86 -3.21 -1.19 -0.60
C SER A 86 -1.77 -1.51 -0.98
N ILE A 87 -1.44 -2.79 -1.12
CA ILE A 87 -0.10 -3.22 -1.53
C ILE A 87 0.26 -2.60 -2.89
N LEU A 88 -0.61 -2.75 -3.89
CA LEU A 88 -0.34 -2.24 -5.24
C LEU A 88 -0.17 -0.72 -5.25
N GLY A 89 -1.01 0.02 -4.53
CA GLY A 89 -0.88 1.47 -4.49
C GLY A 89 0.27 1.98 -3.65
N ILE A 90 0.69 1.29 -2.59
CA ILE A 90 1.90 1.66 -1.82
C ILE A 90 3.15 1.48 -2.67
N VAL A 91 3.25 0.36 -3.39
CA VAL A 91 4.37 0.10 -4.31
C VAL A 91 4.41 1.14 -5.43
N GLY A 92 3.27 1.46 -6.04
CA GLY A 92 3.17 2.51 -7.05
C GLY A 92 3.41 3.93 -6.52
N ALA A 93 3.01 4.23 -5.28
CA ALA A 93 3.28 5.51 -4.64
C ALA A 93 4.78 5.68 -4.37
N ALA A 94 5.47 4.63 -3.92
CA ALA A 94 6.91 4.67 -3.66
C ALA A 94 7.72 4.91 -4.95
N SER A 95 7.33 4.29 -6.07
CA SER A 95 7.98 4.55 -7.36
C SER A 95 7.74 5.98 -7.85
N THR A 96 6.49 6.45 -7.79
CA THR A 96 6.10 7.80 -8.19
C THR A 96 6.78 8.87 -7.34
N ALA A 97 6.82 8.68 -6.02
CA ALA A 97 7.46 9.60 -5.09
C ALA A 97 8.95 9.77 -5.37
N ARG A 98 9.66 8.66 -5.63
CA ARG A 98 11.09 8.70 -5.95
C ARG A 98 11.38 9.42 -7.27
N TYR A 99 10.59 9.13 -8.30
CA TYR A 99 10.74 9.78 -9.60
C TYR A 99 10.53 11.29 -9.49
N LEU A 100 9.41 11.70 -8.87
CA LEU A 100 9.08 13.12 -8.70
C LEU A 100 10.08 13.86 -7.81
N ARG A 101 10.55 13.24 -6.73
CA ARG A 101 11.57 13.84 -5.87
C ARG A 101 12.87 14.09 -6.64
N ALA A 102 13.33 13.14 -7.46
CA ALA A 102 14.52 13.34 -8.28
C ALA A 102 14.35 14.55 -9.19
N SER A 103 13.20 14.68 -9.85
CA SER A 103 12.88 15.83 -10.71
C SER A 103 12.68 17.17 -9.97
N LEU A 104 12.41 17.16 -8.67
CA LEU A 104 12.24 18.37 -7.86
C LEU A 104 13.56 18.86 -7.23
N LEU A 105 14.58 17.99 -7.18
CA LEU A 105 15.89 18.30 -6.63
C LEU A 105 16.93 18.61 -7.72
N ASP A 106 16.64 18.26 -8.97
CA ASP A 106 17.26 18.82 -10.18
C ASP A 106 16.80 20.27 -10.40
#